data_AF-A0A958CA23-F1
#
_entry.id   AF-A0A958CA23-F1
#
_cell.length_a   1.000
_cell.length_b   1.000
_cell.length_c   1.000
_cell.angle_alpha   90.00
_cell.angle_beta   90.00
_cell.angle_gamma   90.00
#
_symmetry.space_group_name_H-M   'P 1'
#
loop_
_entity.id
_entity.type
_entity.pdbx_description
1 polymer ?
#
loop_
_entity_poly.entity_id
_entity_poly.type
_entity_poly.pdbx_seq_one_letter_code
_entity_poly.pdbx_strand_id
1 'polypeptide(L)'
;MSIPILATKLFLPPPRRNVVHRARLLERLNKNLRPNQGFRSRLTLISAPAGFGKSTLVSEWIVGCKRPTAWLSLDKEDHQPTQFLAYLVAALQTIAPQIGQGVVEILRSPPLPPVESIFTALLNEINLLPHDLILVFDDYDLVDNQRIDHA
;
A
#
# COMPACT_ATOMS: atom_id res chain seq x y z
N MET A 1 -0.03 22.67 -9.02
CA MET A 1 -0.27 22.81 -7.57
C MET A 1 0.08 21.49 -6.90
N SER A 2 0.69 21.49 -5.72
CA SER A 2 1.00 20.26 -4.99
C SER A 2 -0.28 19.62 -4.44
N ILE A 3 -0.50 18.33 -4.70
CA ILE A 3 -1.60 17.57 -4.10
C ILE A 3 -1.28 17.42 -2.60
N PRO A 4 -2.12 17.93 -1.69
CA PRO A 4 -1.87 17.80 -0.26
C PRO A 4 -1.99 16.33 0.17
N ILE A 5 -1.02 15.85 0.93
CA ILE A 5 -0.96 14.49 1.45
C ILE A 5 -1.29 14.50 2.94
N LEU A 6 -2.33 13.76 3.34
CA LEU A 6 -2.63 13.52 4.74
C LEU A 6 -1.72 12.41 5.29
N ALA A 7 -0.70 12.79 6.06
CA ALA A 7 0.32 11.87 6.57
C ALA A 7 -0.26 10.69 7.39
N THR A 8 -1.39 10.88 8.08
CA THR A 8 -2.01 9.81 8.87
C THR A 8 -2.51 8.64 8.05
N LYS A 9 -2.78 8.83 6.74
CA LYS A 9 -3.11 7.73 5.83
C LYS A 9 -1.92 6.83 5.51
N LEU A 10 -0.70 7.30 5.79
CA LEU A 10 0.55 6.60 5.45
C LEU A 10 1.15 5.82 6.64
N PHE A 11 0.55 5.94 7.83
CA PHE A 11 1.09 5.33 9.03
C PHE A 11 0.49 3.96 9.31
N LEU A 12 1.40 3.01 9.58
CA LEU A 12 1.03 1.74 10.20
C LEU A 12 0.33 2.01 11.54
N PRO A 13 -0.91 1.52 11.74
CA PRO A 13 -1.60 1.66 13.01
C PRO A 13 -0.78 1.03 14.15
N PRO A 14 -0.54 1.74 15.27
CA PRO A 14 0.24 1.19 16.36
C PRO A 14 -0.47 -0.02 16.98
N PRO A 15 0.27 -1.07 17.37
CA PRO A 15 -0.31 -2.23 18.03
C PRO A 15 -0.98 -1.81 19.34
N ARG A 16 -2.25 -2.21 19.54
CA ARG A 16 -2.97 -1.93 20.79
C ARG A 16 -2.47 -2.86 21.89
N ARG A 17 -2.43 -2.38 23.15
CA ARG A 17 -1.92 -3.17 24.30
C ARG A 17 -2.72 -4.45 24.58
N ASN A 18 -4.00 -4.47 24.24
CA ASN A 18 -4.92 -5.59 24.53
C ASN A 18 -5.35 -6.33 23.25
N VAL A 19 -4.45 -6.48 22.27
CA VAL A 19 -4.76 -7.27 21.07
C VAL A 19 -4.83 -8.74 21.42
N VAL A 20 -5.92 -9.39 21.03
CA VAL A 20 -6.03 -10.84 21.08
C VAL A 20 -5.17 -11.41 19.95
N HIS A 21 -4.08 -12.08 20.30
CA HIS A 21 -3.17 -12.72 19.35
C HIS A 21 -3.89 -13.77 18.51
N ARG A 22 -3.79 -13.65 17.17
CA ARG A 22 -4.48 -14.54 16.22
C ARG A 22 -3.49 -15.46 15.49
N ALA A 23 -2.76 -16.28 16.25
CA ALA A 23 -1.69 -17.15 15.74
C ALA A 23 -2.06 -17.92 14.46
N ARG A 24 -3.23 -18.56 14.42
CA ARG A 24 -3.72 -19.30 13.23
C ARG A 24 -3.81 -18.43 11.97
N LEU A 25 -4.21 -17.16 12.09
CA LEU A 25 -4.30 -16.25 10.94
C LEU A 25 -2.93 -15.72 10.53
N LEU A 26 -2.06 -15.40 11.51
CA LEU A 26 -0.67 -15.02 11.25
C LEU A 26 0.09 -16.13 10.53
N GLU A 27 -0.09 -17.38 10.94
CA GLU A 27 0.48 -18.54 10.25
C GLU A 27 0.00 -18.65 8.80
N ARG A 28 -1.28 -18.37 8.54
CA ARG A 28 -1.81 -18.37 7.16
C ARG A 28 -1.16 -17.28 6.31
N LEU A 29 -0.93 -16.09 6.85
CA LEU A 29 -0.22 -15.03 6.15
C LEU A 29 1.26 -15.39 5.95
N ASN A 30 1.89 -16.01 6.95
CA ASN A 30 3.28 -16.47 6.87
C ASN A 30 3.49 -17.57 5.83
N LYS A 31 2.49 -18.40 5.54
CA LYS A 31 2.58 -19.39 4.44
C LYS A 31 2.82 -18.74 3.08
N ASN A 32 2.42 -17.48 2.90
CA ASN A 32 2.70 -16.71 1.68
C ASN A 32 4.11 -16.13 1.65
N LEU A 33 4.87 -16.22 2.74
CA LEU A 33 6.26 -15.77 2.78
C LEU A 33 7.18 -16.93 2.41
N ARG A 34 8.06 -16.70 1.44
CA ARG A 34 9.21 -17.59 1.23
C ARG A 34 10.38 -17.05 2.06
N PRO A 35 11.05 -17.87 2.89
CA PRO A 35 12.30 -17.48 3.52
C PRO A 35 13.29 -17.10 2.42
N ASN A 36 13.81 -15.86 2.46
CA ASN A 36 14.85 -15.35 1.55
C ASN A 36 14.54 -15.37 0.03
N GLN A 37 13.26 -15.54 -0.37
CA GLN A 37 12.83 -15.56 -1.78
C GLN A 37 11.51 -14.80 -2.03
N GLY A 38 11.18 -13.82 -1.19
CA GLY A 38 10.01 -12.97 -1.36
C GLY A 38 8.67 -13.63 -1.00
N PHE A 39 7.63 -13.36 -1.79
CA PHE A 39 6.25 -13.82 -1.55
C PHE A 39 5.84 -14.93 -2.52
N ARG A 40 5.11 -15.95 -2.04
CA ARG A 40 4.48 -16.98 -2.89
C ARG A 40 3.39 -16.40 -3.78
N SER A 41 2.70 -15.38 -3.30
CA SER A 41 1.60 -14.71 -3.98
C SER A 41 1.91 -13.22 -4.06
N ARG A 42 1.68 -12.61 -5.22
CA ARG A 42 1.89 -11.17 -5.44
C ARG A 42 0.79 -10.31 -4.78
N LEU A 43 -0.34 -10.91 -4.43
CA LEU A 43 -1.49 -10.27 -3.79
C LEU A 43 -2.05 -11.18 -2.70
N THR A 44 -2.39 -10.61 -1.55
CA THR A 44 -3.13 -11.27 -0.47
C THR A 44 -4.32 -10.40 -0.10
N LEU A 45 -5.53 -10.90 -0.34
CA LEU A 45 -6.77 -10.22 0.06
C LEU A 45 -7.21 -10.68 1.45
N ILE A 46 -7.44 -9.72 2.35
CA ILE A 46 -8.02 -9.97 3.67
C ILE A 46 -9.40 -9.31 3.72
N SER A 47 -10.44 -10.13 3.67
CA SER A 47 -11.83 -9.65 3.71
C SER A 47 -12.53 -10.14 4.97
N ALA A 48 -13.22 -9.20 5.63
CA ALA A 48 -14.06 -9.40 6.81
C ALA A 48 -14.90 -8.14 7.06
N PRO A 49 -16.05 -8.22 7.75
CA PRO A 49 -16.85 -7.04 8.07
C PRO A 49 -16.09 -6.01 8.92
N ALA A 50 -16.63 -4.79 8.99
CA ALA A 50 -16.08 -3.74 9.84
C ALA A 50 -15.97 -4.20 11.31
N GLY A 51 -14.91 -3.80 12.00
CA GLY A 51 -14.68 -4.18 13.40
C GLY A 51 -14.09 -5.58 13.63
N PHE A 52 -13.93 -6.42 12.61
CA PHE A 52 -13.34 -7.76 12.77
C PHE A 52 -11.82 -7.76 13.00
N GLY A 53 -11.16 -6.59 12.99
CA GLY A 53 -9.73 -6.45 13.26
C GLY A 53 -8.83 -6.78 12.07
N LYS A 54 -9.26 -6.46 10.83
CA LYS A 54 -8.45 -6.63 9.62
C LYS A 54 -7.12 -5.87 9.72
N SER A 55 -7.18 -4.56 9.90
CA SER A 55 -6.00 -3.69 10.02
C SER A 55 -5.15 -4.05 11.24
N THR A 56 -5.77 -4.51 12.33
CA THR A 56 -5.06 -5.02 13.52
C THR A 56 -4.25 -6.29 13.19
N LEU A 57 -4.85 -7.26 12.49
CA LEU A 57 -4.16 -8.48 12.07
C LEU A 57 -2.97 -8.17 11.15
N VAL A 58 -3.17 -7.28 10.17
CA VAL A 58 -2.10 -6.89 9.23
C VAL A 58 -0.99 -6.15 9.97
N SER A 59 -1.32 -5.24 10.89
CA SER A 59 -0.33 -4.52 11.69
C SER A 59 0.50 -5.46 12.56
N GLU A 60 -0.15 -6.41 13.23
CA GLU A 60 0.51 -7.46 14.02
C GLU A 60 1.44 -8.32 13.14
N TRP A 61 0.98 -8.68 11.94
CA TRP A 61 1.76 -9.47 10.99
C TRP A 61 3.00 -8.73 10.46
N ILE A 62 2.87 -7.44 10.11
CA ILE A 62 3.98 -6.62 9.61
C ILE A 62 5.09 -6.49 10.64
N VAL A 63 4.73 -6.24 11.91
CA VAL A 63 5.69 -6.13 13.02
C VAL A 63 6.52 -7.42 13.14
N GLY A 64 5.91 -8.58 12.91
CA GLY A 64 6.60 -9.87 12.89
C GLY A 64 7.42 -10.13 11.61
N CYS A 65 7.02 -9.59 10.46
CA CYS A 65 7.67 -9.82 9.17
C CYS A 65 9.02 -9.12 9.01
N LYS A 66 9.25 -7.99 9.70
CA LYS A 66 10.48 -7.18 9.62
C LYS A 66 10.92 -6.85 8.18
N ARG A 67 9.96 -6.66 7.26
CA ARG A 67 10.22 -6.25 5.88
C ARG A 67 9.85 -4.78 5.67
N PRO A 68 10.51 -4.07 4.74
CA PRO A 68 10.10 -2.73 4.35
C PRO A 68 8.62 -2.71 3.96
N THR A 69 7.83 -1.87 4.62
CA THR A 69 6.38 -1.85 4.45
C THR A 69 5.88 -0.43 4.26
N ALA A 70 5.13 -0.22 3.19
CA ALA A 70 4.41 1.00 2.88
C ALA A 70 2.94 0.76 3.19
N TRP A 71 2.33 1.72 3.89
CA TRP A 71 0.93 1.66 4.27
C TRP A 71 0.17 2.78 3.57
N LEU A 72 -1.01 2.46 3.04
CA LEU A 72 -1.94 3.42 2.48
C LEU A 72 -3.36 3.06 2.94
N SER A 73 -3.89 3.85 3.88
CA SER A 73 -5.30 3.82 4.24
C SER A 73 -6.10 4.63 3.23
N LEU A 74 -7.10 4.00 2.63
CA LEU A 74 -7.98 4.59 1.65
C LEU A 74 -9.31 5.00 2.31
N ASP A 75 -9.93 6.05 1.78
CA ASP A 75 -11.29 6.43 2.13
C ASP A 75 -12.13 6.74 0.88
N LYS A 76 -13.39 7.10 1.10
CA LYS A 76 -14.37 7.37 0.04
C LYS A 76 -13.99 8.59 -0.82
N GLU A 77 -13.14 9.47 -0.31
CA GLU A 77 -12.71 10.68 -1.02
C GLU A 77 -11.54 10.38 -1.97
N ASP A 78 -10.84 9.25 -1.79
CA ASP A 78 -9.71 8.81 -2.62
C ASP A 78 -10.12 8.15 -3.95
N HIS A 79 -11.21 8.60 -4.57
CA HIS A 79 -11.70 8.06 -5.84
C HIS A 79 -11.01 8.66 -7.07
N GLN A 80 -10.26 9.77 -6.92
CA GLN A 80 -9.58 10.41 -8.05
C GLN A 80 -8.24 9.73 -8.36
N PRO A 81 -8.01 9.22 -9.59
CA PRO A 81 -6.78 8.50 -9.93
C PRO A 81 -5.49 9.29 -9.65
N THR A 82 -5.49 10.60 -9.85
CA THR A 82 -4.36 11.48 -9.55
C THR A 82 -4.03 11.54 -8.07
N GLN A 83 -5.06 11.62 -7.22
CA GLN A 83 -4.92 11.63 -5.77
C GLN A 83 -4.47 10.27 -5.26
N PHE A 84 -5.05 9.19 -5.78
CA PHE A 84 -4.61 7.82 -5.51
C PHE A 84 -3.12 7.62 -5.86
N LEU A 85 -2.70 8.01 -7.07
CA LEU A 85 -1.30 7.92 -7.49
C LEU A 85 -0.38 8.78 -6.60
N ALA A 86 -0.80 9.98 -6.21
CA ALA A 86 -0.03 10.83 -5.30
C ALA A 86 0.16 10.16 -3.93
N TYR A 87 -0.91 9.59 -3.36
CA TYR A 87 -0.83 8.85 -2.11
C TYR A 87 -0.02 7.56 -2.21
N LEU A 88 -0.15 6.83 -3.32
CA LEU A 88 0.64 5.62 -3.59
C LEU A 88 2.13 5.94 -3.64
N VAL A 89 2.52 6.98 -4.39
CA VAL A 89 3.92 7.42 -4.44
C VAL A 89 4.38 7.88 -3.05
N ALA A 90 3.57 8.67 -2.35
CA ALA A 90 3.91 9.12 -1.00
C ALA A 90 4.08 7.94 -0.01
N ALA A 91 3.26 6.90 -0.12
CA ALA A 91 3.39 5.68 0.67
C ALA A 91 4.71 4.94 0.36
N LEU A 92 5.07 4.79 -0.92
CA LEU A 92 6.33 4.16 -1.31
C LEU A 92 7.56 4.99 -0.89
N GLN A 93 7.44 6.32 -0.90
CA GLN A 93 8.49 7.23 -0.44
C GLN A 93 8.81 7.09 1.05
N THR A 94 7.90 6.51 1.86
CA THR A 94 8.21 6.15 3.26
C THR A 94 9.27 5.06 3.37
N ILE A 95 9.45 4.23 2.34
CA ILE A 95 10.50 3.22 2.25
C ILE A 95 11.72 3.77 1.51
N ALA A 96 11.49 4.39 0.35
CA ALA A 96 12.54 4.89 -0.52
C ALA A 96 12.21 6.31 -1.00
N PRO A 97 12.78 7.37 -0.39
CA PRO A 97 12.39 8.75 -0.62
C PRO A 97 12.49 9.25 -2.07
N GLN A 98 13.25 8.55 -2.92
CA GLN A 98 13.47 8.91 -4.31
C GLN A 98 12.48 8.26 -5.28
N ILE A 99 11.67 7.29 -4.84
CA ILE A 99 10.68 6.64 -5.70
C ILE A 99 9.61 7.63 -6.15
N GLY A 100 9.21 7.52 -7.41
CA GLY A 100 8.08 8.22 -8.01
C GLY A 100 8.29 9.73 -8.16
N GLN A 101 9.52 10.25 -8.05
CA GLN A 101 9.82 11.68 -8.25
C GLN A 101 9.30 12.16 -9.61
N GLY A 102 9.55 11.39 -10.68
CA GLY A 102 9.04 11.71 -12.02
C GLY A 102 7.51 11.67 -12.10
N VAL A 103 6.88 10.73 -11.40
CA VAL A 103 5.41 10.63 -11.32
C VAL A 103 4.81 11.85 -10.61
N VAL A 104 5.43 12.32 -9.52
CA VAL A 104 5.00 13.53 -8.79
C VAL A 104 5.04 14.76 -9.70
N GLU A 105 6.07 14.89 -10.55
CA GLU A 105 6.14 16.00 -11.51
C GLU A 105 5.08 15.89 -12.61
N ILE A 106 4.83 14.69 -13.13
CA ILE A 106 3.76 14.42 -14.10
C ILE A 106 2.39 14.83 -13.51
N LEU A 107 2.12 14.46 -12.25
CA LEU A 107 0.86 14.78 -11.57
C LEU A 107 0.64 16.28 -11.36
N ARG A 108 1.69 17.12 -11.41
CA ARG A 108 1.60 18.57 -11.25
C ARG A 108 1.27 19.31 -12.56
N SER A 109 1.47 18.68 -13.71
CA SER A 109 1.44 19.32 -15.03
C SER A 109 0.59 18.53 -16.02
N PRO A 110 -0.73 18.81 -16.11
CA PRO A 110 -1.59 18.20 -17.12
C PRO A 110 -1.21 18.67 -18.55
N PRO A 111 -1.55 17.90 -19.60
CA PRO A 111 -2.32 16.66 -19.58
C PRO A 111 -1.51 15.45 -19.08
N LEU A 112 -2.18 14.54 -18.39
CA LEU A 112 -1.55 13.33 -17.85
C LEU A 112 -1.34 12.30 -18.96
N PRO A 113 -0.21 11.56 -18.93
CA PRO A 113 -0.04 10.36 -19.73
C PRO A 113 -1.09 9.30 -19.40
N PRO A 114 -1.23 8.26 -20.25
CA PRO A 114 -2.00 7.06 -19.91
C PRO A 114 -1.55 6.46 -18.58
N VAL A 115 -2.50 5.96 -17.79
CA VAL A 115 -2.24 5.47 -16.44
C VAL A 115 -1.25 4.31 -16.45
N GLU A 116 -1.30 3.47 -17.49
CA GLU A 116 -0.40 2.34 -17.70
C GLU A 116 1.06 2.79 -17.87
N SER A 117 1.28 3.95 -18.49
CA SER A 117 2.63 4.52 -18.66
C SER A 117 3.19 5.00 -17.33
N ILE A 118 2.33 5.60 -16.49
CA ILE A 118 2.70 6.06 -15.14
C ILE A 118 3.04 4.85 -14.26
N PHE A 119 2.20 3.81 -14.25
CA PHE A 119 2.48 2.58 -13.51
C PHE A 119 3.72 1.85 -14.02
N THR A 120 3.94 1.79 -15.34
CA THR A 120 5.15 1.18 -15.90
C THR A 120 6.41 1.89 -15.41
N ALA A 121 6.43 3.22 -15.40
CA ALA A 121 7.55 3.99 -14.87
C ALA A 121 7.77 3.70 -13.37
N LEU A 122 6.70 3.71 -12.58
CA LEU A 122 6.77 3.44 -11.14
C LEU A 122 7.24 2.01 -10.84
N LEU A 123 6.74 1.01 -11.57
CA LEU A 123 7.14 -0.39 -11.42
C LEU A 123 8.61 -0.60 -11.78
N ASN A 124 9.12 0.09 -12.80
CA ASN A 124 10.54 0.04 -13.14
C ASN A 124 11.41 0.59 -12.01
N GLU A 125 10.99 1.69 -11.36
CA GLU A 125 11.70 2.23 -10.19
C GLU A 125 11.64 1.29 -8.99
N ILE A 126 10.49 0.68 -8.72
CA ILE A 126 10.33 -0.33 -7.65
C ILE A 126 11.25 -1.54 -7.91
N ASN A 127 11.38 -1.98 -9.16
CA ASN A 127 12.22 -3.12 -9.53
C ASN A 127 13.73 -2.87 -9.35
N LEU A 128 14.14 -1.60 -9.22
CA LEU A 128 15.52 -1.22 -8.90
C LEU A 128 15.82 -1.25 -7.40
N LEU A 129 14.82 -1.44 -6.54
CA LEU A 129 15.05 -1.54 -5.11
C LEU A 129 15.84 -2.81 -4.76
N PRO A 130 16.75 -2.73 -3.78
CA PRO A 130 17.58 -3.87 -3.38
C PRO A 130 16.79 -4.96 -2.62
N HIS A 131 15.57 -4.66 -2.19
CA HIS A 131 14.78 -5.50 -1.30
C HIS A 131 13.31 -5.51 -1.73
N ASP A 132 12.66 -6.67 -1.60
CA ASP A 132 11.21 -6.78 -1.70
C ASP A 132 10.54 -5.92 -0.62
N LEU A 133 9.44 -5.26 -0.98
CA LEU A 133 8.60 -4.49 -0.06
C LEU A 133 7.20 -5.07 0.06
N ILE A 134 6.53 -4.70 1.14
CA ILE A 134 5.09 -4.90 1.32
C ILE A 134 4.40 -3.56 1.07
N LEU A 135 3.40 -3.56 0.20
CA LEU A 135 2.47 -2.44 0.08
C LEU A 135 1.11 -2.88 0.61
N VAL A 136 0.59 -2.15 1.59
CA VAL A 136 -0.73 -2.40 2.17
C VAL A 136 -1.70 -1.31 1.73
N PHE A 137 -2.79 -1.75 1.12
CA PHE A 137 -3.99 -0.94 0.94
C PHE A 137 -5.00 -1.31 2.04
N ASP A 138 -5.18 -0.42 3.01
CA ASP A 138 -6.17 -0.58 4.07
C ASP A 138 -7.47 0.11 3.69
N ASP A 139 -8.59 -0.48 4.09
CA ASP A 139 -9.94 -0.01 3.75
C ASP A 139 -10.19 0.19 2.24
N TYR A 140 -9.58 -0.66 1.40
CA TYR A 140 -9.77 -0.64 -0.06
C TYR A 140 -11.24 -0.75 -0.49
N ASP A 141 -12.08 -1.44 0.31
CA ASP A 141 -13.52 -1.54 0.06
C ASP A 141 -14.27 -0.19 0.13
N LEU A 142 -13.64 0.87 0.67
CA LEU A 142 -14.20 2.22 0.66
C LEU A 142 -13.99 2.96 -0.66
N VAL A 143 -13.09 2.48 -1.51
CA VAL A 143 -12.82 3.05 -2.82
C VAL A 143 -13.84 2.49 -3.81
N ASP A 144 -14.99 3.14 -3.88
CA ASP A 144 -16.00 2.84 -4.90
C ASP A 144 -15.62 3.52 -6.22
N ASN A 145 -14.71 2.90 -6.98
CA ASN A 145 -14.41 3.36 -8.33
C ASN A 145 -13.96 2.21 -9.24
N GLN A 146 -14.81 1.83 -10.19
CA GLN A 146 -14.46 0.92 -11.28
C GLN A 146 -13.15 1.31 -11.99
N ARG A 147 -12.79 2.60 -12.02
CA ARG A 147 -11.54 3.06 -12.65
C ARG A 147 -10.27 2.76 -11.86
N ILE A 148 -10.35 2.54 -10.54
CA ILE A 148 -9.20 2.11 -9.72
C ILE A 148 -9.05 0.59 -9.83
N ASP A 149 -10.16 -0.15 -9.87
CA ASP A 149 -10.14 -1.60 -10.10
C ASP A 149 -9.61 -2.00 -11.49
N HIS A 150 -9.70 -1.10 -12.47
CA HIS A 150 -9.25 -1.30 -13.85
C HIS A 150 -7.93 -0.59 -14.22
N ALA A 151 -7.27 0.08 -13.27
CA ALA A 151 -6.00 0.78 -13.49
C ALA A 151 -4.79 -0.15 -13.25
#